data_AF-A0A1A2VIS6-F1
#
_entry.id   AF-A0A1A2VIS6-F1
#
_cell.length_a   1.000
_cell.length_b   1.000
_cell.length_c   1.000
_cell.angle_alpha   90.00
_cell.angle_beta   90.00
_cell.angle_gamma   90.00
#
_symmetry.space_group_name_H-M   'P 1'
#
loop_
_entity.id
_entity.type
_entity.pdbx_description
1 polymer ?
#
loop_
_entity_poly.entity_id
_entity_poly.type
_entity_poly.pdbx_seq_one_letter_code
_entity_poly.pdbx_strand_id
1 'polypeptide(L)'
;MVPIRTIFDECTYTGAHHRCRALWGRVQQYPCIWCCDPAEEWAYDGTDQSELYDTRHDWQLRSIVPYSRFPEFYMPMCKRCHKKFDIERLQTELQQFREWRKSERQLLGDDEPPF
;
A
#
# COMPACT_ATOMS: atom_id res chain seq x y z
N MET A 1 -2.47 -0.23 -28.40
CA MET A 1 -3.48 0.41 -27.53
C MET A 1 -2.72 1.19 -26.46
N VAL A 2 -2.68 2.52 -26.57
CA VAL A 2 -1.90 3.38 -25.65
C VAL A 2 -2.82 3.72 -24.47
N PRO A 3 -2.41 3.48 -23.21
CA PRO A 3 -3.28 3.82 -22.09
C PRO A 3 -3.42 5.33 -22.00
N ILE A 4 -4.67 5.80 -22.00
CA ILE A 4 -5.05 7.20 -21.81
C ILE A 4 -4.68 7.57 -20.38
N ARG A 5 -3.60 8.33 -20.21
CA ARG A 5 -3.30 9.03 -18.94
C ARG A 5 -4.28 10.20 -18.83
N THR A 6 -5.33 10.05 -18.04
CA THR A 6 -6.15 11.20 -17.66
C THR A 6 -5.35 12.09 -16.72
N ILE A 7 -5.32 13.39 -17.01
CA ILE A 7 -4.60 14.47 -16.33
C ILE A 7 -4.81 14.55 -14.79
N PHE A 8 -5.73 13.75 -14.24
CA PHE A 8 -6.06 13.68 -12.81
C PHE A 8 -5.27 12.62 -12.02
N ASP A 9 -4.35 11.89 -12.65
CA ASP A 9 -3.64 10.72 -12.09
C ASP A 9 -2.23 11.02 -11.53
N GLU A 10 -1.83 12.30 -11.44
CA GLU A 10 -0.47 12.70 -11.03
C GLU A 10 -0.26 12.84 -9.52
N CYS A 11 -1.07 12.18 -8.70
CA CYS A 11 -0.80 12.16 -7.27
C CYS A 11 0.33 11.18 -7.01
N THR A 12 1.53 11.66 -6.67
CA THR A 12 2.61 10.80 -6.18
C THR A 12 2.33 10.35 -4.74
N TYR A 13 3.03 9.33 -4.25
CA TYR A 13 2.94 8.94 -2.83
C TYR A 13 3.17 10.15 -1.89
N THR A 14 4.20 10.94 -2.20
CA THR A 14 4.54 12.14 -1.43
C THR A 14 3.43 13.17 -1.52
N GLY A 15 2.84 13.35 -2.71
CA GLY A 15 1.66 14.19 -2.92
C GLY A 15 0.47 13.76 -2.06
N ALA A 16 0.20 12.46 -1.95
CA ALA A 16 -0.89 11.94 -1.12
C ALA A 16 -0.68 12.25 0.37
N HIS A 17 0.55 12.11 0.87
CA HIS A 17 0.90 12.46 2.25
C HIS A 17 0.79 13.97 2.51
N HIS A 18 1.15 14.79 1.52
CA HIS A 18 0.91 16.24 1.59
C HIS A 18 -0.58 16.57 1.65
N ARG A 19 -1.44 15.85 0.91
CA ARG A 19 -2.90 16.02 0.97
C ARG A 19 -3.46 15.66 2.35
N CYS A 20 -3.03 14.55 2.94
CA CYS A 20 -3.40 14.19 4.31
C CYS A 20 -3.04 15.31 5.29
N ARG A 21 -1.81 15.82 5.19
CA ARG A 21 -1.35 16.93 6.03
C ARG A 21 -2.11 18.23 5.80
N ALA A 22 -2.52 18.52 4.56
CA ALA A 22 -3.26 19.73 4.22
C ALA A 22 -4.71 19.66 4.72
N LEU A 23 -5.36 18.50 4.58
CA LEU A 23 -6.76 18.33 4.94
C LEU A 23 -6.97 18.11 6.45
N TRP A 24 -6.13 17.29 7.08
CA TRP A 24 -6.29 16.89 8.48
C TRP A 24 -5.25 17.50 9.41
N GLY A 25 -4.25 18.20 8.89
CA GLY A 25 -3.20 18.77 9.70
C GLY A 25 -2.09 17.78 10.06
N ARG A 26 -1.38 18.06 11.15
CA ARG A 26 -0.21 17.26 11.54
C ARG A 26 -0.67 15.97 12.18
N VAL A 27 -0.12 14.84 11.75
CA VAL A 27 -0.48 13.52 12.27
C VAL A 27 -0.25 13.39 13.79
N GLN A 28 0.71 14.12 14.36
CA GLN A 28 0.97 14.16 15.80
C GLN A 28 -0.19 14.72 16.64
N GLN A 29 -1.20 15.33 16.02
CA GLN A 29 -2.43 15.78 16.69
C GLN A 29 -3.38 14.62 16.99
N TYR A 30 -3.14 13.45 16.41
CA TYR A 30 -4.00 12.28 16.53
C TYR A 30 -3.30 11.17 17.31
N PRO A 31 -4.04 10.41 18.13
CA PRO A 31 -3.53 9.17 18.70
C PRO A 31 -3.38 8.12 17.59
N CYS A 32 -2.39 7.24 17.73
CA CYS A 32 -2.25 6.04 16.94
C CYS A 32 -3.52 5.19 17.10
N ILE A 33 -4.14 4.80 15.98
CA ILE A 33 -5.40 4.06 15.98
C ILE A 33 -5.32 2.69 16.68
N TRP A 34 -4.10 2.14 16.85
CA TRP A 34 -3.90 0.82 17.47
C TRP A 34 -3.43 0.85 18.92
N CYS A 35 -2.49 1.72 19.27
CA CYS A 35 -1.87 1.73 20.59
C CYS A 35 -2.13 3.00 21.40
N CYS A 36 -2.84 3.97 20.83
CA CYS A 36 -3.14 5.27 21.44
C CYS A 36 -1.92 6.18 21.73
N ASP A 37 -0.68 5.70 21.53
CA ASP A 37 0.51 6.57 21.54
C ASP A 37 0.40 7.67 20.46
N PRO A 38 1.11 8.80 20.59
CA PRO A 38 1.09 9.84 19.55
C PRO A 38 1.44 9.27 18.17
N ALA A 39 0.61 9.58 17.17
CA ALA A 39 0.88 9.13 15.81
C ALA A 39 2.04 9.92 15.19
N GLU A 40 2.79 9.25 14.31
CA GLU A 40 3.96 9.81 13.64
C GLU A 40 3.79 9.86 12.12
N GLU A 41 2.93 9.02 11.56
CA GLU A 41 2.77 8.80 10.13
C GLU A 41 1.30 8.56 9.76
N TRP A 42 0.94 8.99 8.55
CA TRP A 42 -0.31 8.62 7.93
C TRP A 42 -0.10 7.28 7.22
N ALA A 43 -0.75 6.23 7.68
CA ALA A 43 -0.68 4.90 7.08
C ALA A 43 -1.85 4.72 6.12
N TYR A 44 -1.58 4.27 4.89
CA TYR A 44 -2.64 3.94 3.94
C TYR A 44 -3.32 2.63 4.38
N ASP A 45 -4.64 2.63 4.55
CA ASP A 45 -5.41 1.50 5.06
C ASP A 45 -5.61 0.38 4.03
N GLY A 46 -5.35 0.67 2.76
CA GLY A 46 -5.35 -0.33 1.74
C GLY A 46 -6.71 -0.71 1.17
N THR A 47 -7.75 0.11 1.39
CA THR A 47 -9.14 -0.17 1.00
C THR A 47 -9.60 0.61 -0.25
N ASP A 48 -8.74 1.44 -0.85
CA ASP A 48 -9.02 2.15 -2.09
C ASP A 48 -9.02 1.20 -3.30
N GLN A 49 -10.15 1.08 -3.99
CA GLN A 49 -10.25 0.29 -5.22
C GLN A 49 -9.48 0.91 -6.40
N SER A 50 -9.14 2.19 -6.30
CA SER A 50 -8.37 2.95 -7.28
C SER A 50 -6.92 3.21 -6.82
N GLU A 51 -6.42 2.35 -5.93
CA GLU A 51 -5.07 2.46 -5.38
C GLU A 51 -4.00 2.55 -6.48
N LEU A 52 -2.97 3.33 -6.16
CA LEU A 52 -1.82 3.57 -6.99
C LEU A 52 -0.59 2.89 -6.39
N TYR A 53 0.44 2.72 -7.21
CA TYR A 53 1.70 2.10 -6.78
C TYR A 53 2.87 3.02 -7.13
N ASP A 54 3.78 3.21 -6.17
CA ASP A 54 5.01 3.98 -6.37
C ASP A 54 6.23 3.09 -6.14
N THR A 55 7.31 3.33 -6.88
CA THR A 55 8.57 2.62 -6.66
C THR A 55 9.41 3.43 -5.69
N ARG A 56 9.61 2.91 -4.48
CA ARG A 56 10.53 3.51 -3.53
C ARG A 56 11.92 2.92 -3.67
N HIS A 57 12.89 3.81 -3.71
CA HIS A 57 14.30 3.48 -3.59
C HIS A 57 14.67 3.53 -2.11
N ASP A 58 14.53 2.41 -1.41
CA ASP A 58 15.24 2.26 -0.14
C ASP A 58 16.69 1.81 -0.41
N TRP A 59 17.54 1.94 0.60
CA TRP A 59 18.99 1.80 0.49
C TRP A 59 19.49 0.46 -0.07
N GLN A 60 18.66 -0.58 -0.21
CA GLN A 60 19.08 -1.86 -0.79
C GLN A 60 18.02 -2.58 -1.65
N LEU A 61 16.74 -2.17 -1.63
CA LEU A 61 15.66 -2.83 -2.36
C LEU A 61 14.72 -1.83 -3.05
N ARG A 62 14.34 -2.14 -4.30
CA ARG A 62 13.19 -1.48 -4.94
C ARG A 62 11.93 -2.08 -4.32
N SER A 63 11.23 -1.30 -3.50
CA SER A 63 9.92 -1.67 -2.98
C SER A 63 8.83 -0.97 -3.78
N ILE A 64 7.80 -1.73 -4.16
CA ILE A 64 6.56 -1.17 -4.69
C ILE A 64 5.67 -0.91 -3.48
N VAL A 65 5.23 0.33 -3.31
CA VAL A 65 4.41 0.75 -2.16
C VAL A 65 3.05 1.21 -2.67
N PRO A 66 1.95 0.55 -2.23
CA PRO A 66 0.60 0.99 -2.56
C PRO A 66 0.23 2.27 -1.81
N TYR A 67 -0.61 3.11 -2.41
CA TYR A 67 -1.10 4.33 -1.81
C TYR A 67 -2.40 4.80 -2.47
N SER A 68 -3.20 5.60 -1.77
CA SER A 68 -4.34 6.29 -2.37
C SER A 68 -4.02 7.76 -2.66
N ARG A 69 -4.68 8.33 -3.67
CA ARG A 69 -4.66 9.79 -3.89
C ARG A 69 -5.60 10.56 -2.95
N PHE A 70 -6.48 9.84 -2.26
CA PHE A 70 -7.55 10.40 -1.46
C PHE A 70 -7.23 10.24 0.04
N PRO A 71 -7.28 11.33 0.82
CA PRO A 71 -6.96 11.28 2.24
C PRO A 71 -7.76 10.23 3.01
N GLU A 72 -9.06 10.07 2.77
CA GLU A 72 -9.97 9.19 3.55
C GLU A 72 -9.52 7.75 3.75
N PHE A 73 -8.61 7.23 2.92
CA PHE A 73 -8.01 5.91 3.06
C PHE A 73 -6.74 5.91 3.92
N TYR A 74 -6.46 6.96 4.69
CA TYR A 74 -5.30 7.06 5.55
C TYR A 74 -5.70 7.16 7.03
N MET A 75 -4.95 6.48 7.88
CA MET A 75 -5.16 6.43 9.32
C MET A 75 -3.90 6.90 10.07
N PRO A 76 -4.05 7.57 11.24
CA PRO A 76 -2.92 8.00 12.04
C PRO A 76 -2.31 6.81 12.78
N MET A 77 -1.01 6.56 12.58
CA MET A 77 -0.28 5.48 13.26
C MET A 77 1.09 5.95 13.78
N CYS A 78 1.55 5.35 14.87
CA CYS A 78 2.96 5.43 15.26
C CYS A 78 3.80 4.50 14.38
N LYS A 79 5.10 4.79 14.21
CA LYS A 79 5.98 4.03 13.29
C LYS A 79 6.01 2.53 13.57
N ARG A 80 5.99 2.15 14.85
CA ARG A 80 6.03 0.74 15.25
C ARG A 80 4.76 0.00 14.80
N CYS A 81 3.60 0.60 15.03
CA CYS A 81 2.32 0.01 14.64
C CYS A 81 2.18 0.02 13.11
N HIS A 82 2.57 1.09 12.43
CA HIS A 82 2.57 1.20 10.97
C HIS A 82 3.43 0.11 10.31
N LYS A 83 4.69 -0.05 10.73
CA LYS A 83 5.56 -1.10 10.20
C LYS A 83 4.98 -2.50 10.40
N LYS A 84 4.37 -2.77 11.56
CA LYS A 84 3.72 -4.05 11.83
C LYS A 84 2.52 -4.27 10.89
N PHE A 85 1.70 -3.24 10.71
CA PHE A 85 0.56 -3.25 9.78
C PHE A 85 1.00 -3.57 8.35
N ASP A 86 2.02 -2.88 7.84
CA ASP A 86 2.54 -3.11 6.49
C ASP A 86 3.06 -4.54 6.30
N ILE A 87 3.77 -5.08 7.30
CA ILE A 87 4.27 -6.45 7.28
C ILE A 87 3.12 -7.45 7.24
N GLU A 88 2.10 -7.28 8.09
CA GLU A 88 0.93 -8.16 8.14
C GLU A 88 0.16 -8.13 6.81
N ARG A 89 0.01 -6.95 6.20
CA ARG A 89 -0.60 -6.81 4.87
C ARG A 89 0.21 -7.54 3.80
N LEU A 90 1.52 -7.30 3.71
CA LEU A 90 2.39 -7.98 2.75
C LEU A 90 2.39 -9.51 2.91
N GLN A 91 2.35 -10.00 4.16
CA GLN A 91 2.25 -11.44 4.44
C GLN A 91 0.92 -12.01 3.93
N THR A 92 -0.17 -11.28 4.13
CA THR A 92 -1.51 -11.68 3.65
C THR A 92 -1.56 -11.72 2.13
N GLU A 93 -1.11 -10.66 1.46
CA GLU A 93 -1.03 -10.60 -0.02
C GLU A 93 -0.14 -11.72 -0.58
N LEU A 94 1.02 -11.97 0.04
CA LEU A 94 1.92 -13.05 -0.36
C LEU A 94 1.29 -14.43 -0.18
N GLN A 95 0.53 -14.64 0.90
CA GLN A 95 -0.20 -15.88 1.12
C GLN A 95 -1.26 -16.08 0.04
N GLN A 96 -2.09 -15.08 -0.22
CA GLN A 96 -3.12 -15.13 -1.27
C GLN A 96 -2.51 -15.40 -2.64
N PHE A 97 -1.40 -14.74 -2.98
CA PHE A 97 -0.68 -14.99 -4.23
C PHE A 97 -0.17 -16.43 -4.33
N ARG A 98 0.38 -16.99 -3.23
CA ARG A 98 0.85 -18.38 -3.21
C ARG A 98 -0.30 -19.37 -3.36
N GLU A 99 -1.44 -19.11 -2.75
CA GLU A 99 -2.65 -19.93 -2.88
C GLU A 99 -3.21 -19.88 -4.29
N TRP A 100 -3.34 -18.68 -4.87
CA TRP A 100 -3.72 -18.49 -6.27
C TRP A 100 -2.77 -19.21 -7.23
N ARG A 101 -1.45 -19.09 -7.03
CA ARG A 101 -0.46 -19.76 -7.88
C ARG A 101 -0.55 -21.30 -7.78
N LYS A 102 -0.92 -21.83 -6.61
CA LYS A 102 -1.19 -23.27 -6.44
C LYS A 102 -2.47 -23.69 -7.16
N SER A 103 -3.54 -22.90 -7.05
CA SER A 103 -4.81 -23.22 -7.71
C SER A 103 -4.71 -23.11 -9.23
N GLU A 104 -4.01 -22.12 -9.78
CA GLU A 104 -3.72 -22.04 -11.21
C GLU A 104 -2.93 -23.25 -11.70
N ARG A 105 -1.87 -23.64 -10.98
CA ARG A 105 -1.10 -24.85 -11.32
C ARG A 105 -1.97 -26.10 -11.32
N GLN A 106 -2.89 -26.21 -10.36
CA GLN A 106 -3.81 -27.33 -10.28
C GLN A 106 -4.86 -27.33 -11.40
N LEU A 107 -5.25 -26.14 -11.91
CA LEU A 107 -6.21 -25.98 -13.00
C LEU A 107 -5.58 -26.20 -14.39
N LEU A 108 -4.31 -25.86 -14.56
CA LEU A 108 -3.57 -26.02 -15.82
C LEU A 108 -3.03 -27.45 -16.03
N GLY A 109 -3.11 -28.31 -15.01
CA GLY A 109 -2.53 -29.66 -15.04
C GLY A 109 -0.99 -29.63 -14.96
N ASP A 110 -0.39 -30.76 -14.59
CA ASP A 110 1.07 -30.95 -14.61
C ASP A 110 1.59 -31.11 -16.06
N ASP A 111 1.16 -30.24 -16.98
CA ASP A 111 1.85 -30.07 -18.26
C ASP A 111 3.15 -29.32 -17.97
N GLU A 112 4.13 -30.10 -17.53
CA GLU A 112 5.54 -29.73 -17.49
C GLU A 112 5.87 -29.11 -18.87
N PRO A 113 6.33 -27.84 -18.94
CA PRO A 113 6.79 -27.32 -20.22
C PRO A 113 7.92 -28.25 -20.67
N PRO A 114 7.89 -28.77 -21.92
CA PRO A 114 9.02 -29.53 -22.38
C PRO A 114 10.19 -28.55 -22.45
N PHE A 115 11.25 -28.90 -21.72
CA PHE A 115 12.60 -28.30 -21.69
C PHE A 115 12.86 -27.20 -20.63
#